data_AF-A0A4U9HSG8-F1
#
_entry.id   AF-A0A4U9HSG8-F1
#
_cell.length_a   1.000
_cell.length_b   1.000
_cell.length_c   1.000
_cell.angle_alpha   90.00
_cell.angle_beta   90.00
_cell.angle_gamma   90.00
#
_symmetry.space_group_name_H-M   'P 1'
#
loop_
_entity.id
_entity.type
_entity.pdbx_description
1 polymer ?
#
loop_
_entity_poly.entity_id
_entity_poly.type
_entity_poly.pdbx_seq_one_letter_code
_entity_poly.pdbx_strand_id
1 'polypeptide(L)' 'MLAQPQNKILLLCSPHNPTGKVWTRDELTTMADLCARHGVAVISDEIHMDMVWGEHRHTPWCEVAPG' A
#
# COMPACT_ATOMS: atom_id res chain seq x y z
N MET A 1 5.90 -13.94 1.99
CA MET A 1 4.48 -14.25 2.23
C MET A 1 3.63 -14.12 0.95
N LEU A 2 3.79 -13.08 0.13
CA LEU A 2 2.99 -12.90 -1.11
C LEU A 2 3.10 -14.08 -2.10
N ALA A 3 4.24 -14.76 -2.17
CA ALA A 3 4.43 -15.93 -3.02
C ALA A 3 3.68 -17.21 -2.58
N GLN A 4 3.05 -17.20 -1.40
CA GLN A 4 2.27 -18.36 -0.95
C GLN A 4 0.95 -18.42 -1.73
N PRO A 5 0.62 -19.57 -2.35
CA PRO A 5 -0.50 -19.66 -3.28
C PRO A 5 -1.88 -19.44 -2.63
N GLN A 6 -1.98 -19.58 -1.30
CA GLN A 6 -3.21 -19.35 -0.53
C GLN A 6 -3.48 -17.86 -0.27
N ASN A 7 -2.46 -17.00 -0.36
CA ASN A 7 -2.64 -15.57 -0.12
C ASN A 7 -3.23 -14.92 -1.38
N LYS A 8 -4.40 -14.31 -1.24
CA LYS A 8 -5.13 -13.67 -2.36
C LYS A 8 -5.30 -12.17 -2.20
N ILE A 9 -5.13 -11.66 -0.98
CA ILE A 9 -5.36 -10.25 -0.65
C ILE A 9 -4.21 -9.74 0.21
N LEU A 10 -3.74 -8.53 -0.09
CA LEU A 10 -2.97 -7.67 0.81
C LEU A 10 -3.90 -6.57 1.31
N LEU A 11 -4.08 -6.48 2.63
CA LEU A 11 -4.72 -5.33 3.26
C LEU A 11 -3.63 -4.30 3.60
N LEU A 12 -3.55 -3.24 2.81
CA LEU A 12 -2.63 -2.14 3.01
C LEU A 12 -3.31 -1.06 3.87
N CYS A 13 -2.63 -0.57 4.90
CA CYS A 13 -3.05 0.60 5.66
C CYS A 13 -2.05 1.73 5.41
N SER A 14 -2.51 2.83 4.81
CA SER A 14 -1.67 3.94 4.36
C SER A 14 -2.36 5.30 4.57
N PRO A 15 -1.91 6.13 5.53
CA PRO A 15 -0.84 5.92 6.51
C PRO A 15 -1.10 4.77 7.51
N HIS A 16 -0.03 4.10 7.95
CA HIS A 16 -0.11 2.85 8.71
C HIS A 16 -0.41 3.07 10.21
N ASN A 17 -1.62 2.71 10.64
CA ASN A 17 -1.97 2.59 12.05
C ASN A 17 -1.33 1.32 12.66
N PRO A 18 -0.69 1.37 13.85
CA PRO A 18 -0.57 2.49 14.80
C PRO A 18 0.70 3.32 14.68
N THR A 19 1.60 2.96 13.76
CA THR A 19 2.95 3.55 13.67
C THR A 19 2.98 4.97 13.09
N GLY A 20 1.94 5.37 12.37
CA GLY A 20 1.92 6.62 11.59
C GLY A 20 2.81 6.60 10.34
N LYS A 21 3.30 5.42 9.90
CA LYS A 21 4.17 5.35 8.72
C LYS A 21 3.43 5.83 7.46
N VAL A 22 4.02 6.79 6.77
CA VAL A 22 3.60 7.24 5.44
C VAL A 22 4.47 6.53 4.41
N TRP A 23 3.86 5.72 3.54
CA TRP A 23 4.60 4.96 2.54
C TRP A 23 5.09 5.86 1.42
N THR A 24 6.34 5.67 1.02
CA THR A 24 6.89 6.36 -0.15
C THR A 24 6.34 5.77 -1.45
N ARG A 25 6.37 6.55 -2.53
CA ARG A 25 5.97 6.06 -3.86
C ARG A 25 6.73 4.80 -4.26
N ASP A 26 8.05 4.76 -4.03
CA ASP A 26 8.89 3.62 -4.43
C ASP A 26 8.55 2.35 -3.65
N GLU A 27 8.24 2.46 -2.36
CA GLU A 27 7.76 1.34 -1.55
C GLU A 27 6.40 0.83 -2.07
N LEU A 28 5.47 1.73 -2.38
CA LEU A 28 4.15 1.40 -2.92
C LEU A 28 4.24 0.76 -4.30
N THR A 29 5.09 1.27 -5.20
CA THR A 29 5.35 0.68 -6.51
C THR A 29 5.95 -0.72 -6.37
N THR A 30 6.91 -0.91 -5.48
CA THR A 30 7.49 -2.24 -5.21
C THR A 30 6.43 -3.22 -4.69
N MET A 31 5.54 -2.76 -3.80
CA MET A 31 4.42 -3.58 -3.33
C MET A 31 3.45 -3.94 -4.46
N ALA A 32 3.09 -2.97 -5.30
CA ALA A 32 2.20 -3.18 -6.45
C ALA A 32 2.77 -4.23 -7.42
N ASP A 33 4.06 -4.13 -7.77
CA ASP A 33 4.73 -5.07 -8.67
C ASP A 33 4.74 -6.50 -8.09
N LEU A 34 5.01 -6.64 -6.79
CA LEU A 34 5.00 -7.93 -6.13
C LEU A 34 3.59 -8.53 -6.05
N CYS A 35 2.59 -7.73 -5.74
CA CYS A 35 1.20 -8.15 -5.73
C CYS A 35 0.73 -8.61 -7.11
N ALA A 36 1.04 -7.84 -8.16
CA ALA A 36 0.74 -8.20 -9.54
C ALA A 36 1.44 -9.50 -9.96
N ARG A 37 2.74 -9.64 -9.65
CA ARG A 37 3.54 -10.84 -9.95
C ARG A 37 2.97 -12.11 -9.32
N HIS A 38 2.33 -11.99 -8.16
CA HIS A 38 1.80 -13.13 -7.40
C HIS A 38 0.28 -13.29 -7.50
N GLY A 39 -0.42 -12.45 -8.28
CA GLY A 39 -1.87 -12.50 -8.41
C GLY A 39 -2.60 -12.21 -7.09
N VAL A 40 -2.03 -11.33 -6.28
CA VAL A 40 -2.60 -10.88 -5.00
C VAL A 40 -3.29 -9.53 -5.22
N ALA A 41 -4.59 -9.47 -4.94
CA ALA A 41 -5.35 -8.22 -4.96
C ALA A 41 -4.97 -7.34 -3.76
N VAL A 42 -5.14 -6.03 -3.88
CA VAL A 42 -4.86 -5.08 -2.80
C VAL A 42 -6.11 -4.33 -2.40
N ILE A 43 -6.37 -4.29 -1.10
CA ILE A 43 -7.36 -3.40 -0.48
C ILE A 43 -6.56 -2.34 0.26
N SER A 44 -6.64 -1.09 -0.19
CA SER A 44 -5.97 0.05 0.43
C SER A 44 -6.93 0.76 1.38
N ASP A 45 -6.68 0.67 2.68
CA ASP A 45 -7.31 1.50 3.70
C ASP A 45 -6.51 2.79 3.87
N GLU A 46 -7.11 3.88 3.41
CA GLU A 46 -6.51 5.21 3.40
C GLU A 46 -7.29 6.21 4.28
N ILE A 47 -8.03 5.72 5.29
CA ILE A 47 -8.83 6.59 6.18
C ILE A 47 -8.01 7.69 6.87
N HIS A 48 -6.71 7.45 7.07
CA HIS A 48 -5.77 8.38 7.69
C HIS A 48 -5.01 9.26 6.68
N MET A 49 -5.44 9.35 5.42
CA MET A 49 -4.71 10.09 4.36
C MET A 49 -4.39 11.55 4.70
N ASP A 50 -5.17 12.18 5.57
CA ASP A 50 -4.96 13.57 6.01
C ASP A 50 -4.01 13.68 7.23
N MET A 51 -3.68 12.56 7.87
CA MET A 51 -2.80 12.48 9.05
C MET A 51 -1.34 12.34 8.63
N VAL A 52 -0.85 13.35 7.92
CA VAL A 52 0.52 13.44 7.39
C VAL A 52 1.22 14.66 7.99
N TRP A 53 2.46 14.49 8.46
CA TRP A 53 3.21 15.57 9.14
C TRP A 53 4.60 15.80 8.53
N GLY A 54 5.08 17.03 8.64
CA GLY A 54 6.39 17.44 8.14
C GLY A 54 6.43 17.46 6.62
N GLU A 55 7.48 16.90 6.03
CA GLU A 55 7.69 16.86 4.57
C GLU A 55 7.06 15.62 3.91
N HIS A 56 6.39 14.76 4.68
CA HIS A 56 5.75 13.56 4.14
C HIS A 56 4.50 13.91 3.33
N ARG A 57 4.28 13.15 2.25
CA ARG A 57 3.09 13.26 1.41
C ARG A 57 2.46 11.88 1.24
N HIS A 58 1.16 11.79 1.52
CA HIS A 58 0.39 10.59 1.20
C HIS A 58 0.32 10.40 -0.32
N THR A 59 0.57 9.17 -0.77
CA THR A 59 0.42 8.79 -2.18
C THR A 59 -0.72 7.77 -2.26
N PRO A 60 -1.87 8.13 -2.86
CA PRO A 60 -2.98 7.21 -3.02
C PRO A 60 -2.59 5.96 -3.82
N TRP A 61 -3.11 4.79 -3.43
CA TRP A 61 -2.81 3.52 -4.09
C TRP A 61 -3.12 3.54 -5.59
N CYS A 62 -4.19 4.23 -5.98
CA CYS A 62 -4.61 4.36 -7.39
C CYS A 62 -3.60 5.12 -8.26
N GLU A 63 -2.64 5.86 -7.67
CA GLU A 63 -1.57 6.51 -8.42
C GLU A 63 -0.37 5.60 -8.73
N VAL A 64 -0.29 4.41 -8.11
CA VAL A 64 0.82 3.46 -8.30
C VAL A 64 0.38 2.15 -8.93
N ALA A 65 -0.90 1.78 -8.81
CA ALA A 65 -1.42 0.53 -9.33
C ALA A 65 -2.80 0.75 -9.98
N PRO A 66 -3.07 0.13 -11.14
CA PRO A 66 -4.41 0.10 -11.71
C PRO A 66 -5.36 -0.73 -10.83
N GLY A 67 -6.65 -0.41 -10.88
CA GLY A 67 -7.73 -1.17 -10.23
C GLY A 67 -8.09 -2.46 -10.95
#